data_AF-A0A7W7D801-F1
#
_entry.id   AF-A0A7W7D801-F1
#
_cell.length_a   1.000
_cell.length_b   1.000
_cell.length_c   1.000
_cell.angle_alpha   90.00
_cell.angle_beta   90.00
_cell.angle_gamma   90.00
#
_symmetry.space_group_name_H-M   'P 1'
#
loop_
_entity.id
_entity.type
_entity.pdbx_description
1 polymer ?
#
loop_
_entity_poly.entity_id
_entity_poly.type
_entity_poly.pdbx_seq_one_letter_code
_entity_poly.pdbx_strand_id
1 'polypeptide(L)'
;MTTILDQQLVAHLYAPTDGPDAGAAYRALREIWRYCRLSLHMTEPIPGIGLPNLLPETPDSFPAGGEVALAAQERPGADCQAVLRRHHDLFNLSIALAPPEATAPDDGDWPWWRMLDLRWDAVLAQHGPHLVGEARLYLARVGDEAGIRAADPALYDHLNDLLPEAARGRLGRRGVSASDGLALWETVPAPDERPARRFLLAIAPDADPAASAWVWSRGDTAIPPLARYLLHAAKIRYELRVWLRDGQARHLRDTIERLATEMRRLGAGAAAQAELLRLRRMDALMLHTDLRALRHTVDIAADNLGRAFDLSALMAPSGPFADDAGLARSLLERLDDELAYLAMATDRATHLTTHDIPVLTPPATAVIPPPPAGLVIPPPTKPEAASMAARPSIAVPLGVPPITGVADAKNVFVVYGRDEPVRQAVFTFLRALDLRPLQWEDLVKMTGKPSPFLGEVVARSMLLAQAVVVVMTPEDVVHLHPDLHEPQESSAEARHSLQARPNVLLELGMALAVHPDRTLILLIGDQRPVTDLGGRNYVRVTGTPDFRVKIANRLRLAGCPVDTTGTDWLTAGDFTTLTAHNRTP
;
A
#
# COMPACT_ATOMS: atom_id res chain seq x y z
N MET A 1 9.56 29.90 32.78
CA MET A 1 8.86 28.63 32.52
C MET A 1 7.67 28.95 31.67
N THR A 2 7.52 28.28 30.54
CA THR A 2 6.37 28.46 29.64
C THR A 2 5.12 27.90 30.31
N THR A 3 4.10 28.73 30.51
CA THR A 3 2.83 28.29 31.09
C THR A 3 1.92 27.77 29.99
N ILE A 4 1.41 26.54 30.15
CA ILE A 4 0.38 25.95 29.30
C ILE A 4 -0.99 26.33 29.85
N LEU A 5 -1.85 26.87 28.99
CA LEU A 5 -3.18 27.38 29.34
C LEU A 5 -4.30 26.45 28.88
N ASP A 6 -4.07 25.68 27.81
CA ASP A 6 -5.01 24.71 27.26
C ASP A 6 -4.31 23.71 26.32
N GLN A 7 -4.89 22.53 26.11
CA GLN A 7 -4.48 21.53 25.12
C GLN A 7 -5.69 20.95 24.38
N GLN A 8 -5.64 20.93 23.06
CA GLN A 8 -6.67 20.34 22.21
C GLN A 8 -6.04 19.44 21.14
N LEU A 9 -6.84 18.57 20.52
CA LEU A 9 -6.44 17.74 19.39
C LEU A 9 -7.41 17.96 18.23
N VAL A 10 -6.88 18.24 17.04
CA VAL A 10 -7.65 18.27 15.79
C VAL A 10 -7.09 17.23 14.84
N ALA A 11 -7.97 16.44 14.21
CA ALA A 11 -7.59 15.46 13.21
C ALA A 11 -8.36 15.70 11.91
N HIS A 12 -7.65 15.60 10.78
CA HIS A 12 -8.23 15.64 9.45
C HIS A 12 -7.89 14.36 8.69
N LEU A 13 -8.92 13.69 8.20
CA LEU A 13 -8.83 12.48 7.39
C LEU A 13 -9.26 12.78 5.97
N TYR A 14 -8.53 12.23 5.01
CA TYR A 14 -8.81 12.40 3.58
C TYR A 14 -9.05 11.04 2.94
N ALA A 15 -10.18 10.88 2.25
CA ALA A 15 -10.56 9.63 1.59
C ALA A 15 -10.98 9.89 0.13
N PRO A 16 -10.69 8.98 -0.80
CA PRO A 16 -11.13 9.13 -2.19
C PRO A 16 -12.65 8.99 -2.32
N THR A 17 -13.25 9.79 -3.20
CA THR A 17 -14.68 9.68 -3.56
C THR A 17 -14.91 8.79 -4.77
N ASP A 18 -13.86 8.50 -5.54
CA ASP A 18 -13.87 7.68 -6.75
C ASP A 18 -12.66 6.73 -6.81
N GLY A 19 -12.62 5.90 -7.85
CA GLY A 19 -11.60 4.89 -8.00
C GLY A 19 -11.85 3.60 -7.18
N PRO A 20 -10.93 2.63 -7.27
CA PRO A 20 -11.14 1.27 -6.76
C PRO A 20 -11.28 1.23 -5.23
N ASP A 21 -10.65 2.15 -4.51
CA ASP A 21 -10.64 2.17 -3.05
C ASP A 21 -11.78 3.01 -2.43
N ALA A 22 -12.54 3.79 -3.22
CA ALA A 22 -13.57 4.70 -2.70
C ALA A 22 -14.63 4.00 -1.84
N GLY A 23 -15.11 2.83 -2.25
CA GLY A 23 -16.09 2.07 -1.48
C GLY A 23 -15.53 1.56 -0.14
N ALA A 24 -14.26 1.16 -0.09
CA ALA A 24 -13.60 0.76 1.15
C ALA A 24 -13.33 1.99 2.06
N ALA A 25 -12.88 3.09 1.47
CA ALA A 25 -12.58 4.32 2.18
C ALA A 25 -13.84 4.98 2.77
N TYR A 26 -14.96 4.98 2.05
CA TYR A 26 -16.22 5.47 2.58
C TYR A 26 -16.74 4.62 3.75
N ARG A 27 -16.62 3.29 3.65
CA ARG A 27 -16.94 2.39 4.78
C ARG A 27 -16.06 2.68 6.00
N ALA A 28 -14.77 2.89 5.79
CA ALA A 28 -13.85 3.31 6.86
C ALA A 28 -14.30 4.64 7.51
N LEU A 29 -14.66 5.66 6.72
CA LEU A 29 -15.18 6.92 7.26
C LEU A 29 -16.47 6.74 8.07
N ARG A 30 -17.38 5.85 7.63
CA ARG A 30 -18.62 5.56 8.36
C ARG A 30 -18.37 4.88 9.70
N GLU A 31 -17.44 3.93 9.76
CA GLU A 31 -17.07 3.28 11.02
C GLU A 31 -16.39 4.25 11.97
N ILE A 32 -15.49 5.11 11.47
CA ILE A 32 -14.88 6.20 12.25
C ILE A 32 -15.96 7.15 12.80
N TRP A 33 -16.91 7.57 11.94
CA TRP A 33 -18.03 8.42 12.34
C TRP A 33 -18.87 7.78 13.45
N ARG A 34 -19.19 6.49 13.30
CA ARG A 34 -19.94 5.70 14.28
C ARG A 34 -19.16 5.56 15.59
N TYR A 35 -17.86 5.34 15.53
CA TYR A 35 -17.01 5.29 16.71
C TYR A 35 -17.02 6.62 17.46
N CYS A 36 -16.91 7.76 16.76
CA CYS A 36 -17.04 9.09 17.37
C CYS A 36 -18.39 9.24 18.12
N ARG A 37 -19.49 8.70 17.56
CA ARG A 37 -20.80 8.70 18.24
C ARG A 37 -20.79 7.88 19.53
N LEU A 38 -20.29 6.65 19.47
CA LEU A 38 -20.40 5.67 20.55
C LEU A 38 -19.38 5.90 21.66
N SER A 39 -18.12 6.13 21.29
CA SER A 39 -16.99 6.18 22.21
C SER A 39 -16.64 7.61 22.63
N LEU A 40 -16.93 8.60 21.79
CA LEU A 40 -16.70 10.02 22.09
C LEU A 40 -18.01 10.76 22.35
N HIS A 41 -19.15 10.06 22.44
CA HIS A 41 -20.46 10.62 22.75
C HIS A 41 -20.90 11.78 21.84
N MET A 42 -20.43 11.81 20.59
CA MET A 42 -20.83 12.83 19.62
C MET A 42 -22.22 12.51 19.03
N THR A 43 -23.27 12.55 19.85
CA THR A 43 -24.60 12.06 19.48
C THR A 43 -25.51 13.13 18.88
N GLU A 44 -25.28 14.41 19.16
CA GLU A 44 -26.17 15.51 18.79
C GLU A 44 -25.80 16.15 17.46
N PRO A 45 -26.76 16.73 16.72
CA PRO A 45 -26.45 17.61 15.59
C PRO A 45 -25.86 18.93 16.08
N ILE A 46 -24.97 19.54 15.30
CA ILE A 46 -24.44 20.88 15.62
C ILE A 46 -25.54 21.94 15.40
N PRO A 47 -25.92 22.73 16.42
CA PRO A 47 -26.98 23.71 16.33
C PRO A 47 -26.74 24.78 15.25
N GLY A 48 -27.81 25.19 14.56
CA GLY A 48 -27.76 26.30 13.59
C GLY A 48 -27.15 25.98 12.22
N ILE A 49 -26.55 24.80 12.04
CA ILE A 49 -25.88 24.40 10.80
C ILE A 49 -26.83 23.65 9.83
N GLY A 50 -27.84 22.95 10.35
CA GLY A 50 -28.84 22.25 9.53
C GLY A 50 -28.34 21.01 8.79
N LEU A 51 -27.20 20.43 9.20
CA LEU A 51 -26.66 19.20 8.65
C LEU A 51 -27.15 17.95 9.39
N PRO A 52 -27.26 16.80 8.70
CA PRO A 52 -27.56 15.54 9.36
C PRO A 52 -26.38 15.08 10.23
N ASN A 53 -26.68 14.34 11.30
CA ASN A 53 -25.68 13.72 12.19
C ASN A 53 -25.51 12.21 11.96
N LEU A 54 -26.21 11.65 10.95
CA LEU A 54 -26.09 10.26 10.51
C LEU A 54 -25.61 10.21 9.05
N LEU A 55 -24.70 9.28 8.77
CA LEU A 55 -24.21 9.03 7.41
C LEU A 55 -25.05 7.95 6.71
N PRO A 56 -25.40 8.16 5.42
CA PRO A 56 -26.08 7.16 4.60
C PRO A 56 -25.20 5.92 4.36
N GLU A 57 -25.83 4.78 4.05
CA GLU A 57 -25.12 3.52 3.79
C GLU A 57 -24.14 3.61 2.62
N THR A 58 -24.53 4.33 1.56
CA THR A 58 -23.71 4.61 0.38
C THR A 58 -23.56 6.11 0.18
N PRO A 59 -22.48 6.58 -0.48
CA PRO A 59 -22.26 8.00 -0.69
C PRO A 59 -23.10 8.58 -1.85
N ASP A 60 -23.91 7.76 -2.53
CA ASP A 60 -24.64 8.13 -3.75
C ASP A 60 -25.70 9.22 -3.52
N SER A 61 -26.19 9.35 -2.29
CA SER A 61 -27.13 10.40 -1.91
C SER A 61 -26.47 11.77 -1.70
N PHE A 62 -25.15 11.83 -1.66
CA PHE A 62 -24.44 13.10 -1.52
C PHE A 62 -24.39 13.86 -2.85
N PRO A 63 -24.34 15.20 -2.81
CA PRO A 63 -24.13 16.00 -4.01
C PRO A 63 -22.88 15.55 -4.78
N ALA A 64 -23.03 15.44 -6.10
CA ALA A 64 -21.92 15.13 -6.99
C ALA A 64 -21.05 16.38 -7.22
N GLY A 65 -19.76 16.28 -6.92
CA GLY A 65 -18.78 17.35 -7.12
C GLY A 65 -18.94 18.55 -6.18
N GLY A 66 -17.99 19.48 -6.27
CA GLY A 66 -17.97 20.73 -5.50
C GLY A 66 -17.42 20.60 -4.06
N GLU A 67 -17.47 21.72 -3.35
CA GLU A 67 -17.13 21.82 -1.93
C GLU A 67 -18.40 21.98 -1.11
N VAL A 68 -18.74 20.99 -0.29
CA VAL A 68 -19.98 20.99 0.48
C VAL A 68 -19.83 20.20 1.77
N ALA A 69 -20.43 20.70 2.84
CA ALA A 69 -20.54 19.95 4.09
C ALA A 69 -21.71 18.96 4.01
N LEU A 70 -21.47 17.74 4.46
CA LEU A 70 -22.37 16.60 4.27
C LEU A 70 -23.04 16.18 5.56
N ALA A 71 -22.30 16.17 6.66
CA ALA A 71 -22.79 15.76 7.96
C ALA A 71 -21.98 16.43 9.07
N ALA A 72 -22.62 16.64 10.22
CA ALA A 72 -22.00 17.22 11.39
C ALA A 72 -22.57 16.59 12.67
N GLN A 73 -21.73 16.36 13.67
CA GLN A 73 -22.15 15.87 14.98
C GLN A 73 -21.29 16.46 16.10
N GLU A 74 -21.86 16.54 17.29
CA GLU A 74 -21.18 17.03 18.49
C GLU A 74 -21.53 16.22 19.73
N ARG A 75 -20.65 16.29 20.72
CA ARG A 75 -20.97 15.89 22.09
C ARG A 75 -21.77 17.01 22.74
N PRO A 76 -22.78 16.70 23.58
CA PRO A 76 -23.43 17.70 24.43
C PRO A 76 -22.39 18.54 25.20
N GLY A 77 -22.39 19.85 25.00
CA GLY A 77 -21.38 20.77 25.55
C GLY A 77 -20.33 21.24 24.54
N ALA A 78 -20.34 20.74 23.31
CA ALA A 78 -19.53 21.19 22.17
C ALA A 78 -17.99 21.12 22.36
N ASP A 79 -17.51 20.36 23.35
CA ASP A 79 -16.08 20.06 23.57
C ASP A 79 -15.50 19.12 22.50
N CYS A 80 -16.36 18.34 21.84
CA CYS A 80 -15.99 17.34 20.85
C CYS A 80 -16.93 17.44 19.66
N GLN A 81 -16.39 17.65 18.46
CA GLN A 81 -17.17 17.81 17.23
C GLN A 81 -16.54 17.08 16.06
N ALA A 82 -17.37 16.64 15.11
CA ALA A 82 -16.95 16.05 13.85
C ALA A 82 -17.77 16.59 12.69
N VAL A 83 -17.10 16.90 11.57
CA VAL A 83 -17.74 17.40 10.35
C VAL A 83 -17.17 16.67 9.14
N LEU A 84 -18.05 16.04 8.36
CA LEU A 84 -17.74 15.42 7.08
C LEU A 84 -18.05 16.40 5.95
N ARG A 85 -17.09 16.58 5.05
CA ARG A 85 -17.18 17.45 3.88
C ARG A 85 -16.78 16.69 2.62
N ARG A 86 -17.30 17.11 1.48
CA ARG A 86 -16.77 16.79 0.16
C ARG A 86 -15.95 17.98 -0.34
N HIS A 87 -14.80 17.68 -0.94
CA HIS A 87 -13.96 18.63 -1.64
C HIS A 87 -13.54 17.98 -2.96
N HIS A 88 -14.34 18.23 -4.01
CA HIS A 88 -14.18 17.64 -5.34
C HIS A 88 -14.15 16.09 -5.30
N ASP A 89 -12.97 15.51 -5.48
CA ASP A 89 -12.66 14.09 -5.56
C ASP A 89 -12.32 13.46 -4.22
N LEU A 90 -12.27 14.25 -3.13
CA LEU A 90 -11.97 13.78 -1.78
C LEU A 90 -13.09 14.08 -0.78
N PHE A 91 -13.26 13.17 0.18
CA PHE A 91 -13.92 13.46 1.43
C PHE A 91 -12.90 13.99 2.45
N ASN A 92 -13.30 14.99 3.23
CA ASN A 92 -12.59 15.47 4.42
C ASN A 92 -13.45 15.21 5.66
N LEU A 93 -12.99 14.33 6.54
CA LEU A 93 -13.55 14.18 7.88
C LEU A 93 -12.64 14.91 8.86
N SER A 94 -13.14 15.99 9.44
CA SER A 94 -12.43 16.76 10.47
C SER A 94 -13.05 16.50 11.84
N ILE A 95 -12.23 16.25 12.85
CA ILE A 95 -12.64 15.96 14.22
C ILE A 95 -11.84 16.84 15.17
N ALA A 96 -12.52 17.57 16.05
CA ALA A 96 -11.91 18.34 17.13
C ALA A 96 -12.26 17.69 18.47
N LEU A 97 -11.24 17.52 19.31
CA LEU A 97 -11.36 17.01 20.67
C LEU A 97 -10.69 18.01 21.63
N ALA A 98 -11.50 18.60 22.49
CA ALA A 98 -11.05 19.39 23.63
C ALA A 98 -11.32 18.63 24.94
N PRO A 99 -10.55 18.89 26.01
CA PRO A 99 -10.94 18.46 27.34
C PRO A 99 -12.26 19.12 27.75
N PRO A 100 -13.07 18.48 28.62
CA PRO A 100 -14.25 19.13 29.17
C PRO A 100 -13.85 20.43 29.90
N GLU A 101 -14.59 21.52 29.69
CA GLU A 101 -14.30 22.85 30.26
C GLU A 101 -14.14 22.85 31.80
N ALA A 102 -14.71 21.86 32.49
CA ALA A 102 -14.71 21.75 33.95
C ALA A 102 -13.40 21.24 34.58
N THR A 103 -12.37 20.93 33.80
CA THR A 103 -11.14 20.25 34.30
C THR A 103 -9.85 20.83 33.73
N ALA A 104 -9.46 22.01 34.19
CA ALA A 104 -8.04 22.41 34.12
C ALA A 104 -7.27 21.68 35.25
N PRO A 105 -6.11 21.07 34.99
CA PRO A 105 -5.34 20.37 36.01
C PRO A 105 -4.75 21.35 37.03
N ASP A 106 -5.04 21.14 38.32
CA ASP A 106 -4.61 22.01 39.43
C ASP A 106 -3.07 22.10 39.57
N ASP A 107 -2.35 21.05 39.19
CA ASP A 107 -0.90 20.90 39.39
C ASP A 107 -0.06 21.19 38.13
N GLY A 108 -0.68 21.71 37.06
CA GLY A 108 0.02 22.07 35.81
C GLY A 108 0.54 20.91 34.97
N ASP A 109 0.21 19.65 35.32
CA ASP A 109 0.41 18.51 34.42
C ASP A 109 -0.76 18.43 33.43
N TRP A 110 -0.46 18.59 32.13
CA TRP A 110 -1.45 18.59 31.06
C TRP A 110 -1.38 17.27 30.28
N PRO A 111 -2.04 16.18 30.74
CA PRO A 111 -1.96 14.86 30.11
C PRO A 111 -2.87 14.71 28.88
N TRP A 112 -3.59 15.77 28.49
CA TRP A 112 -4.70 15.68 27.55
C TRP A 112 -4.26 15.20 26.17
N TRP A 113 -3.14 15.68 25.63
CA TRP A 113 -2.65 15.16 24.35
C TRP A 113 -2.44 13.64 24.35
N ARG A 114 -1.87 13.06 25.42
CA ARG A 114 -1.69 11.60 25.52
C ARG A 114 -3.02 10.87 25.58
N MET A 115 -3.98 11.39 26.36
CA MET A 115 -5.31 10.80 26.47
C MET A 115 -6.11 10.89 25.16
N LEU A 116 -6.08 12.06 24.51
CA LEU A 116 -6.78 12.32 23.26
C LEU A 116 -6.18 11.51 22.10
N ASP A 117 -4.85 11.42 22.02
CA ASP A 117 -4.17 10.62 20.99
C ASP A 117 -4.44 9.13 21.15
N LEU A 118 -4.42 8.60 22.38
CA LEU A 118 -4.78 7.19 22.62
C LEU A 118 -6.21 6.87 22.19
N ARG A 119 -7.16 7.78 22.48
CA ARG A 119 -8.55 7.64 22.01
C ARG A 119 -8.63 7.71 20.49
N TRP A 120 -7.83 8.57 19.87
CA TRP A 120 -7.81 8.75 18.42
C TRP A 120 -7.19 7.56 17.69
N ASP A 121 -6.05 7.05 18.17
CA ASP A 121 -5.39 5.86 17.60
C ASP A 121 -6.30 4.62 17.69
N ALA A 122 -7.07 4.48 18.76
CA ALA A 122 -8.08 3.42 18.87
C ALA A 122 -9.15 3.51 17.76
N VAL A 123 -9.46 4.71 17.27
CA VAL A 123 -10.40 4.91 16.15
C VAL A 123 -9.78 4.48 14.82
N LEU A 124 -8.49 4.76 14.62
CA LEU A 124 -7.84 4.61 13.31
C LEU A 124 -7.15 3.27 13.06
N ALA A 125 -6.85 2.50 14.11
CA ALA A 125 -6.05 1.27 14.05
C ALA A 125 -6.50 0.26 12.97
N GLN A 126 -7.79 0.26 12.60
CA GLN A 126 -8.36 -0.69 11.62
C GLN A 126 -8.71 -0.07 10.26
N HIS A 127 -8.58 1.26 10.11
CA HIS A 127 -9.21 2.01 9.01
C HIS A 127 -8.25 2.87 8.19
N GLY A 128 -7.05 3.14 8.71
CA GLY A 128 -6.03 3.98 8.07
C GLY A 128 -5.60 3.56 6.64
N PRO A 129 -5.46 2.26 6.29
CA PRO A 129 -4.93 1.85 4.98
C PRO A 129 -5.76 2.29 3.76
N HIS A 130 -7.04 2.60 3.95
CA HIS A 130 -7.94 3.01 2.86
C HIS A 130 -7.98 4.53 2.64
N LEU A 131 -7.27 5.30 3.46
CA LEU A 131 -7.26 6.77 3.40
C LEU A 131 -6.15 7.28 2.48
N VAL A 132 -6.41 8.42 1.83
CA VAL A 132 -5.39 9.20 1.09
C VAL A 132 -4.36 9.76 2.08
N GLY A 133 -4.82 10.16 3.27
CA GLY A 133 -3.92 10.54 4.33
C GLY A 133 -4.63 11.03 5.57
N GLU A 134 -3.82 11.29 6.58
CA GLU A 134 -4.22 11.81 7.88
C GLU A 134 -3.29 12.96 8.26
N ALA A 135 -3.86 14.00 8.88
CA ALA A 135 -3.11 14.98 9.64
C ALA A 135 -3.69 15.13 11.05
N ARG A 136 -2.83 15.01 12.06
CA ARG A 136 -3.15 15.31 13.46
C ARG A 136 -2.44 16.56 13.91
N LEU A 137 -3.14 17.41 14.63
CA LEU A 137 -2.65 18.66 15.17
C LEU A 137 -2.86 18.68 16.68
N TYR A 138 -1.77 18.75 17.41
CA TYR A 138 -1.71 18.93 18.85
C TYR A 138 -1.64 20.44 19.13
N LEU A 139 -2.75 21.02 19.58
CA LEU A 139 -2.89 22.45 19.83
C LEU A 139 -2.59 22.73 21.31
N ALA A 140 -1.75 23.73 21.59
CA ALA A 140 -1.51 24.22 22.94
C ALA A 140 -1.59 25.74 22.98
N ARG A 141 -2.40 26.28 23.88
CA ARG A 141 -2.40 27.71 24.19
C ARG A 141 -1.33 27.98 25.24
N VAL A 142 -0.40 28.88 24.95
CA VAL A 142 0.81 29.09 25.77
C VAL A 142 1.06 30.57 26.03
N GLY A 143 1.59 30.89 27.22
CA GLY A 143 1.92 32.27 27.60
C GLY A 143 3.21 32.84 26.99
N ASP A 144 3.99 32.03 26.27
CA ASP A 144 5.28 32.43 25.69
C ASP A 144 5.13 33.00 24.27
N GLU A 145 4.60 34.23 24.18
CA GLU A 145 4.40 34.88 22.88
C GLU A 145 5.69 35.14 22.11
N ALA A 146 6.80 35.38 22.81
CA ALA A 146 8.09 35.62 22.18
C ALA A 146 8.60 34.35 21.50
N GLY A 147 8.52 33.21 22.19
CA GLY A 147 8.82 31.90 21.63
C GLY A 147 7.93 31.54 20.45
N ILE A 148 6.63 31.88 20.51
CA ILE A 148 5.70 31.69 19.38
C ILE A 148 6.12 32.52 18.17
N ARG A 149 6.32 33.84 18.32
CA ARG A 149 6.68 34.72 17.19
C ARG A 149 7.97 34.27 16.49
N ALA A 150 8.92 33.75 17.26
CA ALA A 150 10.20 33.25 16.74
C ALA A 150 10.17 31.77 16.29
N ALA A 151 9.05 31.05 16.52
CA ALA A 151 9.00 29.59 16.44
C ALA A 151 10.19 28.91 17.15
N ASP A 152 10.46 29.34 18.38
CA ASP A 152 11.65 29.02 19.16
C ASP A 152 11.81 27.49 19.37
N PRO A 153 12.98 26.90 19.02
CA PRO A 153 13.30 25.51 19.32
C PRO A 153 13.16 25.11 20.79
N ALA A 154 13.39 26.02 21.74
CA ALA A 154 13.22 25.74 23.17
C ALA A 154 11.75 25.57 23.55
N LEU A 155 10.86 26.39 22.97
CA LEU A 155 9.42 26.23 23.10
C LEU A 155 8.96 24.90 22.48
N TYR A 156 9.47 24.57 21.29
CA TYR A 156 9.22 23.28 20.66
C TYR A 156 9.65 22.11 21.55
N ASP A 157 10.88 22.10 22.08
CA ASP A 157 11.38 21.01 22.92
C ASP A 157 10.48 20.81 24.15
N HIS A 158 10.08 21.91 24.80
CA HIS A 158 9.20 21.87 25.96
C HIS A 158 7.82 21.25 25.63
N LEU A 159 7.20 21.67 24.52
CA LEU A 159 5.90 21.13 24.10
C LEU A 159 6.02 19.70 23.57
N ASN A 160 7.11 19.36 22.89
CA ASN A 160 7.40 18.02 22.40
C ASN A 160 7.51 17.01 23.55
N ASP A 161 8.03 17.39 24.72
CA ASP A 161 8.07 16.49 25.88
C ASP A 161 6.67 16.16 26.43
N LEU A 162 5.68 17.01 26.19
CA LEU A 162 4.29 16.75 26.57
C LEU A 162 3.57 15.80 25.59
N LEU A 163 4.04 15.69 24.35
CA LEU A 163 3.44 14.83 23.33
C LEU A 163 3.46 13.33 23.72
N PRO A 164 2.53 12.53 23.16
CA PRO A 164 2.63 11.07 23.14
C PRO A 164 3.94 10.61 22.51
N GLU A 165 4.51 9.49 22.97
CA GLU A 165 5.82 9.00 22.52
C GLU A 165 5.90 8.84 21.00
N ALA A 166 4.86 8.29 20.37
CA ALA A 166 4.78 8.11 18.91
C ALA A 166 4.70 9.43 18.11
N ALA A 167 4.38 10.54 18.77
CA ALA A 167 4.31 11.87 18.18
C ALA A 167 5.55 12.72 18.45
N ARG A 168 6.47 12.27 19.32
CA ARG A 168 7.71 13.00 19.64
C ARG A 168 8.71 12.89 18.49
N GLY A 169 9.45 13.97 18.23
CA GLY A 169 10.61 13.88 17.35
C GLY A 169 11.66 14.96 17.59
N ARG A 170 12.93 14.56 17.43
CA ARG A 170 14.10 15.40 17.74
C ARG A 170 14.54 16.29 16.57
N LEU A 171 14.09 15.99 15.36
CA LEU A 171 14.43 16.74 14.14
C LEU A 171 13.37 17.80 13.76
N GLY A 172 12.21 17.82 14.43
CA GLY A 172 11.08 18.73 14.18
C GLY A 172 11.29 20.19 14.60
N ARG A 173 12.52 20.61 14.92
CA ARG A 173 12.83 21.98 15.41
C ARG A 173 12.63 23.09 14.37
N ARG A 174 12.34 22.74 13.11
CA ARG A 174 12.13 23.69 12.00
C ARG A 174 10.67 24.16 11.98
N GLY A 175 10.35 25.06 12.90
CA GLY A 175 9.03 25.66 13.00
C GLY A 175 8.80 26.79 12.00
N VAL A 176 7.54 27.10 11.78
CA VAL A 176 7.10 28.26 10.99
C VAL A 176 6.12 29.09 11.82
N SER A 177 6.30 30.40 11.80
CA SER A 177 5.38 31.35 12.42
C SER A 177 4.28 31.70 11.41
N ALA A 178 3.03 31.31 11.68
CA ALA A 178 1.92 31.41 10.73
C ALA A 178 1.24 32.78 10.72
N SER A 179 1.30 33.47 11.84
CA SER A 179 0.79 34.83 12.03
C SER A 179 1.32 35.37 13.36
N ASP A 180 0.96 36.61 13.68
CA ASP A 180 1.10 37.11 15.06
C ASP A 180 0.34 36.16 16.00
N GLY A 181 1.09 35.39 16.79
CA GLY A 181 0.55 34.50 17.82
C GLY A 181 0.34 33.04 17.43
N LEU A 182 0.81 32.55 16.28
CA LEU A 182 0.74 31.12 15.92
C LEU A 182 2.10 30.57 15.47
N ALA A 183 2.53 29.43 16.03
CA ALA A 183 3.73 28.72 15.59
C ALA A 183 3.45 27.23 15.37
N LEU A 184 3.88 26.72 14.22
CA LEU A 184 3.60 25.36 13.76
C LEU A 184 4.89 24.58 13.54
N TRP A 185 4.94 23.33 14.01
CA TRP A 185 6.02 22.38 13.75
C TRP A 185 5.43 21.05 13.27
N GLU A 186 6.14 20.35 12.39
CA GLU A 186 5.88 18.93 12.12
C GLU A 186 6.81 18.10 13.01
N THR A 187 6.23 17.22 13.83
CA THR A 187 6.95 16.66 14.98
C THR A 187 7.77 15.42 14.62
N VAL A 188 7.29 14.59 13.69
CA VAL A 188 7.94 13.33 13.31
C VAL A 188 8.60 13.45 11.93
N PRO A 189 9.93 13.28 11.83
CA PRO A 189 10.58 13.10 10.53
C PRO A 189 10.16 11.74 9.97
N ALA A 190 9.43 11.77 8.86
CA ALA A 190 8.96 10.56 8.20
C ALA A 190 9.20 10.72 6.69
N PRO A 191 9.31 9.62 5.95
CA PRO A 191 9.63 9.67 4.53
C PRO A 191 8.54 10.44 3.77
N ASP A 192 8.86 10.92 2.58
CA ASP A 192 7.97 11.83 1.84
C ASP A 192 6.61 11.18 1.54
N GLU A 193 6.58 9.87 1.35
CA GLU A 193 5.38 9.11 1.05
C GLU A 193 4.49 8.79 2.27
N ARG A 194 4.82 9.29 3.46
CA ARG A 194 4.08 9.02 4.71
C ARG A 194 2.55 9.28 4.57
N PRO A 195 1.69 8.36 5.06
CA PRO A 195 0.25 8.55 5.01
C PRO A 195 -0.28 9.43 6.15
N ALA A 196 0.42 9.50 7.29
CA ALA A 196 0.01 10.28 8.45
C ALA A 196 1.05 11.37 8.77
N ARG A 197 0.57 12.56 9.10
CA ARG A 197 1.38 13.70 9.57
C ARG A 197 0.94 14.14 10.95
N ARG A 198 1.89 14.59 11.76
CA ARG A 198 1.66 15.04 13.13
C ARG A 198 2.26 16.42 13.30
N PHE A 199 1.46 17.36 13.78
CA PHE A 199 1.82 18.75 13.93
C PHE A 199 1.61 19.22 15.36
N LEU A 200 2.46 20.13 15.79
CA LEU A 200 2.32 20.87 17.03
C LEU A 200 2.00 22.32 16.67
N LEU A 201 0.90 22.84 17.20
CA LEU A 201 0.50 24.25 17.05
C LEU A 201 0.51 24.94 18.42
N ALA A 202 1.44 25.87 18.60
CA ALA A 202 1.45 26.78 19.75
C ALA A 202 0.64 28.04 19.44
N ILE A 203 -0.23 28.43 20.37
CA ILE A 203 -1.23 29.49 20.21
C ILE A 203 -1.03 30.52 21.32
N ALA A 204 -0.87 31.80 20.96
CA ALA A 204 -0.83 32.88 21.94
C ALA A 204 -2.18 33.02 22.67
N PRO A 205 -2.22 33.58 23.89
CA PRO A 205 -3.45 33.59 24.71
C PRO A 205 -4.66 34.22 24.00
N ASP A 206 -4.43 35.24 23.18
CA ASP A 206 -5.46 36.00 22.45
C ASP A 206 -5.65 35.53 20.99
N ALA A 207 -4.89 34.53 20.54
CA ALA A 207 -4.91 34.04 19.16
C ALA A 207 -5.85 32.83 18.94
N ASP A 208 -6.61 32.42 19.95
CA ASP A 208 -7.50 31.24 19.87
C ASP A 208 -8.54 31.31 18.74
N PRO A 209 -9.25 32.44 18.51
CA PRO A 209 -10.17 32.53 17.37
C PRO A 209 -9.46 32.40 16.01
N ALA A 210 -8.24 32.94 15.89
CA ALA A 210 -7.44 32.84 14.67
C ALA A 210 -6.93 31.40 14.44
N ALA A 211 -6.50 30.72 15.52
CA ALA A 211 -6.11 29.32 15.46
C ALA A 211 -7.28 28.44 15.01
N SER A 212 -8.45 28.60 15.65
CA SER A 212 -9.67 27.86 15.31
C SER A 212 -10.09 28.12 13.87
N ALA A 213 -10.10 29.38 13.41
CA ALA A 213 -10.38 29.76 12.03
C ALA A 213 -9.43 29.14 10.99
N TRP A 214 -8.21 28.81 11.40
CA TRP A 214 -7.17 28.26 10.54
C TRP A 214 -7.20 26.72 10.47
N VAL A 215 -7.42 26.06 11.61
CA VAL A 215 -7.31 24.59 11.72
C VAL A 215 -8.61 23.86 11.97
N TRP A 216 -9.68 24.51 12.43
CA TRP A 216 -10.93 23.85 12.82
C TRP A 216 -12.20 24.40 12.16
N SER A 217 -12.57 25.64 12.43
CA SER A 217 -13.78 26.27 11.89
C SER A 217 -13.76 27.78 12.14
N ARG A 218 -14.39 28.54 11.23
CA ARG A 218 -14.68 29.98 11.39
C ARG A 218 -16.07 30.25 11.97
N GLY A 219 -16.70 29.22 12.54
CA GLY A 219 -18.14 29.20 12.85
C GLY A 219 -19.01 28.79 11.66
N ASP A 220 -18.38 28.34 10.57
CA ASP A 220 -19.05 27.77 9.40
C ASP A 220 -18.62 26.32 9.16
N THR A 221 -19.19 25.71 8.12
CA THR A 221 -18.88 24.34 7.72
C THR A 221 -17.87 24.24 6.59
N ALA A 222 -17.19 25.33 6.23
CA ALA A 222 -16.17 25.29 5.20
C ALA A 222 -14.99 24.42 5.67
N ILE A 223 -14.21 23.89 4.72
CA ILE A 223 -12.94 23.24 5.07
C ILE A 223 -11.97 24.31 5.61
N PRO A 224 -11.33 24.10 6.77
CA PRO A 224 -10.37 25.05 7.30
C PRO A 224 -9.18 25.24 6.34
N PRO A 225 -8.56 26.44 6.28
CA PRO A 225 -7.46 26.69 5.35
C PRO A 225 -6.30 25.70 5.50
N LEU A 226 -5.88 25.38 6.74
CA LEU A 226 -4.81 24.41 6.94
C LEU A 226 -5.24 22.99 6.54
N ALA A 227 -6.49 22.60 6.81
CA ALA A 227 -7.02 21.31 6.38
C ALA A 227 -7.09 21.20 4.84
N ARG A 228 -7.48 22.28 4.13
CA ARG A 228 -7.46 22.32 2.65
C ARG A 228 -6.03 22.20 2.11
N TYR A 229 -5.09 22.91 2.72
CA TYR A 229 -3.68 22.78 2.36
C TYR A 229 -3.19 21.33 2.54
N LEU A 230 -3.46 20.73 3.71
CA LEU A 230 -3.03 19.39 4.07
C LEU A 230 -3.71 18.31 3.20
N LEU A 231 -4.93 18.56 2.71
CA LEU A 231 -5.61 17.73 1.73
C LEU A 231 -4.81 17.63 0.43
N HIS A 232 -4.36 18.75 -0.12
CA HIS A 232 -3.54 18.74 -1.34
C HIS A 232 -2.16 18.14 -1.10
N ALA A 233 -1.56 18.41 0.06
CA ALA A 233 -0.30 17.80 0.45
C ALA A 233 -0.43 16.27 0.61
N ALA A 234 -1.55 15.77 1.13
CA ALA A 234 -1.85 14.34 1.24
C ALA A 234 -2.06 13.71 -0.15
N LYS A 235 -2.74 14.42 -1.06
CA LYS A 235 -2.93 13.98 -2.45
C LYS A 235 -1.60 13.77 -3.17
N ILE A 236 -0.68 14.74 -3.11
CA ILE A 236 0.66 14.62 -3.71
C ILE A 236 1.41 13.39 -3.17
N ARG A 237 1.34 13.15 -1.85
CA ARG A 237 1.97 11.99 -1.22
C ARG A 237 1.33 10.66 -1.60
N TYR A 238 0.01 10.65 -1.78
CA TYR A 238 -0.71 9.49 -2.27
C TYR A 238 -0.26 9.15 -3.69
N GLU A 239 -0.19 10.14 -4.59
CA GLU A 239 0.32 9.92 -5.96
C GLU A 239 1.77 9.42 -5.96
N LEU A 240 2.62 9.95 -5.07
CA LEU A 240 3.98 9.43 -4.88
C LEU A 240 3.96 7.95 -4.47
N ARG A 241 3.11 7.55 -3.50
CA ARG A 241 3.00 6.15 -3.07
C ARG A 241 2.57 5.24 -4.22
N VAL A 242 1.56 5.64 -4.97
CA VAL A 242 1.08 4.89 -6.14
C VAL A 242 2.20 4.71 -7.15
N TRP A 243 2.88 5.80 -7.51
CA TRP A 243 3.97 5.77 -8.48
C TRP A 243 5.18 4.94 -8.02
N LEU A 244 5.57 5.04 -6.75
CA LEU A 244 6.67 4.23 -6.18
C LEU A 244 6.34 2.74 -6.14
N ARG A 245 5.09 2.37 -5.81
CA ARG A 245 4.63 0.98 -5.74
C ARG A 245 4.63 0.32 -7.11
N ASP A 246 4.22 1.06 -8.14
CA ASP A 246 4.05 0.48 -9.47
C ASP A 246 5.41 0.14 -10.10
N GLY A 247 6.42 1.02 -10.00
CA GLY A 247 7.78 0.75 -10.49
C GLY A 247 7.89 0.33 -11.97
N GLN A 248 6.78 0.41 -12.72
CA GLN A 248 6.60 -0.21 -14.03
C GLN A 248 7.45 0.47 -15.10
N ALA A 249 7.63 1.79 -15.00
CA ALA A 249 8.37 2.59 -15.98
C ALA A 249 9.79 2.08 -16.17
N ARG A 250 10.55 1.94 -15.07
CA ARG A 250 11.93 1.44 -15.12
C ARG A 250 12.02 0.03 -15.71
N HIS A 251 11.19 -0.89 -15.21
CA HIS A 251 11.22 -2.28 -15.67
C HIS A 251 10.90 -2.43 -17.17
N LEU A 252 9.91 -1.67 -17.64
CA LEU A 252 9.49 -1.70 -19.04
C LEU A 252 10.56 -1.12 -19.96
N ARG A 253 11.18 -0.02 -19.53
CA ARG A 253 12.27 0.64 -20.26
C ARG A 253 13.49 -0.27 -20.39
N ASP A 254 13.92 -0.91 -19.30
CA ASP A 254 15.02 -1.88 -19.31
C ASP A 254 14.72 -3.08 -20.24
N THR A 255 13.45 -3.50 -20.27
CA THR A 255 13.01 -4.58 -21.16
C THR A 255 13.06 -4.16 -22.63
N ILE A 256 12.59 -2.96 -22.97
CA ILE A 256 12.69 -2.40 -24.33
C ILE A 256 14.15 -2.28 -24.76
N GLU A 257 15.03 -1.78 -23.90
CA GLU A 257 16.45 -1.59 -24.23
C GLU A 257 17.21 -2.90 -24.43
N ARG A 258 16.93 -3.91 -23.59
CA ARG A 258 17.44 -5.27 -23.77
C ARG A 258 16.97 -5.88 -25.09
N LEU A 259 15.68 -5.83 -25.39
CA LEU A 259 15.13 -6.36 -26.64
C LEU A 259 15.71 -5.64 -27.86
N ALA A 260 15.82 -4.31 -27.81
CA ALA A 260 16.45 -3.51 -28.86
C ALA A 260 17.93 -3.88 -29.09
N THR A 261 18.64 -4.26 -28.02
CA THR A 261 20.04 -4.69 -28.09
C THR A 261 20.17 -6.09 -28.68
N GLU A 262 19.31 -7.02 -28.27
CA GLU A 262 19.26 -8.37 -28.85
C GLU A 262 18.89 -8.33 -30.33
N MET A 263 17.93 -7.50 -30.72
CA MET A 263 17.49 -7.36 -32.10
C MET A 263 18.61 -6.83 -33.01
N ARG A 264 19.41 -5.86 -32.52
CA ARG A 264 20.60 -5.38 -33.23
C ARG A 264 21.68 -6.45 -33.39
N ARG A 265 21.83 -7.36 -32.41
CA ARG A 265 22.78 -8.48 -32.49
C ARG A 265 22.33 -9.56 -33.48
N LEU A 266 21.04 -9.88 -33.50
CA LEU A 266 20.48 -10.97 -34.30
C LEU A 266 20.15 -10.54 -35.75
N GLY A 267 19.98 -9.24 -36.00
CA GLY A 267 19.69 -8.71 -37.34
C GLY A 267 18.45 -9.34 -37.96
N ALA A 268 18.57 -9.87 -39.18
CA ALA A 268 17.48 -10.49 -39.92
C ALA A 268 16.83 -11.70 -39.22
N GLY A 269 17.51 -12.33 -38.24
CA GLY A 269 16.97 -13.47 -37.48
C GLY A 269 16.03 -13.11 -36.32
N ALA A 270 15.78 -11.82 -36.08
CA ALA A 270 15.17 -11.32 -34.85
C ALA A 270 13.64 -11.11 -34.90
N ALA A 271 12.92 -11.85 -35.75
CA ALA A 271 11.48 -11.62 -35.98
C ALA A 271 10.64 -11.73 -34.69
N ALA A 272 10.96 -12.68 -33.80
CA ALA A 272 10.27 -12.82 -32.51
C ALA A 272 10.55 -11.64 -31.57
N GLN A 273 11.80 -11.15 -31.53
CA GLN A 273 12.19 -9.98 -30.74
C GLN A 273 11.54 -8.71 -31.28
N ALA A 274 11.40 -8.56 -32.60
CA ALA A 274 10.70 -7.44 -33.21
C ALA A 274 9.24 -7.38 -32.78
N GLU A 275 8.56 -8.53 -32.73
CA GLU A 275 7.16 -8.59 -32.28
C GLU A 275 7.02 -8.31 -30.78
N LEU A 276 7.88 -8.89 -29.94
CA LEU A 276 7.93 -8.58 -28.51
C LEU A 276 8.21 -7.09 -28.26
N LEU A 277 9.09 -6.48 -29.06
CA LEU A 277 9.42 -5.07 -28.97
C LEU A 277 8.22 -4.19 -29.33
N ARG A 278 7.40 -4.57 -30.35
CA ARG A 278 6.14 -3.88 -30.67
C ARG A 278 5.13 -3.95 -29.53
N LEU A 279 4.98 -5.11 -28.89
CA LEU A 279 4.09 -5.29 -27.75
C LEU A 279 4.53 -4.43 -26.56
N ARG A 280 5.81 -4.50 -26.18
CA ARG A 280 6.35 -3.69 -25.07
C ARG A 280 6.31 -2.20 -25.34
N ARG A 281 6.44 -1.78 -26.60
CA ARG A 281 6.22 -0.40 -27.01
C ARG A 281 4.77 0.04 -26.78
N MET A 282 3.78 -0.82 -27.03
CA MET A 282 2.38 -0.50 -26.75
C MET A 282 2.13 -0.34 -25.24
N ASP A 283 2.67 -1.24 -24.43
CA ASP A 283 2.64 -1.12 -22.96
C ASP A 283 3.25 0.22 -22.51
N ALA A 284 4.35 0.66 -23.15
CA ALA A 284 5.05 1.90 -22.80
C ALA A 284 4.25 3.14 -23.19
N LEU A 285 3.52 3.12 -24.31
CA LEU A 285 2.61 4.19 -24.72
C LEU A 285 1.41 4.33 -23.77
N MET A 286 0.87 3.20 -23.30
CA MET A 286 -0.20 3.21 -22.29
C MET A 286 0.32 3.81 -20.98
N LEU A 287 1.44 3.30 -20.46
CA LEU A 287 2.04 3.82 -19.23
C LEU A 287 2.44 5.30 -19.36
N HIS A 288 2.92 5.74 -20.52
CA HIS A 288 3.21 7.16 -20.77
C HIS A 288 1.94 8.01 -20.68
N THR A 289 0.78 7.48 -21.06
CA THR A 289 -0.50 8.18 -20.92
C THR A 289 -0.90 8.28 -19.45
N ASP A 290 -0.77 7.19 -18.70
CA ASP A 290 -1.07 7.14 -17.26
C ASP A 290 -0.16 8.09 -16.46
N LEU A 291 1.14 8.10 -16.74
CA LEU A 291 2.09 9.01 -16.09
C LEU A 291 1.83 10.49 -16.45
N ARG A 292 1.34 10.78 -17.66
CA ARG A 292 0.94 12.15 -18.03
C ARG A 292 -0.27 12.60 -17.22
N ALA A 293 -1.25 11.72 -17.01
CA ALA A 293 -2.40 11.99 -16.16
C ALA A 293 -1.97 12.21 -14.70
N LEU A 294 -1.13 11.32 -14.15
CA LEU A 294 -0.55 11.44 -12.81
C LEU A 294 0.18 12.79 -12.64
N ARG A 295 1.07 13.15 -13.57
CA ARG A 295 1.80 14.42 -13.55
C ARG A 295 0.85 15.60 -13.53
N HIS A 296 -0.20 15.59 -14.36
CA HIS A 296 -1.20 16.66 -14.37
C HIS A 296 -1.95 16.77 -13.05
N THR A 297 -2.30 15.64 -12.42
CA THR A 297 -2.92 15.60 -11.09
C THR A 297 -2.02 16.20 -10.02
N VAL A 298 -0.72 15.88 -10.03
CA VAL A 298 0.28 16.45 -9.11
C VAL A 298 0.44 17.95 -9.33
N ASP A 299 0.46 18.41 -10.59
CA ASP A 299 0.60 19.82 -10.96
C ASP A 299 -0.58 20.66 -10.43
N ILE A 300 -1.81 20.19 -10.64
CA ILE A 300 -3.01 20.83 -10.09
C ILE A 300 -2.97 20.83 -8.55
N ALA A 301 -2.57 19.71 -7.93
CA ALA A 301 -2.48 19.63 -6.48
C ALA A 301 -1.43 20.60 -5.91
N ALA A 302 -0.29 20.75 -6.59
CA ALA A 302 0.78 21.67 -6.21
C ALA A 302 0.35 23.14 -6.32
N ASP A 303 -0.34 23.48 -7.41
CA ASP A 303 -0.89 24.82 -7.63
C ASP A 303 -1.98 25.16 -6.60
N ASN A 304 -2.90 24.24 -6.31
CA ASN A 304 -3.92 24.42 -5.29
C ASN A 304 -3.33 24.49 -3.87
N LEU A 305 -2.30 23.70 -3.58
CA LEU A 305 -1.54 23.77 -2.33
C LEU A 305 -0.96 25.18 -2.14
N GLY A 306 -0.37 25.77 -3.19
CA GLY A 306 0.16 27.13 -3.17
C GLY A 306 -0.89 28.24 -2.98
N ARG A 307 -2.16 27.96 -3.27
CA ARG A 307 -3.28 28.92 -3.15
C ARG A 307 -4.19 28.69 -1.93
N ALA A 308 -3.95 27.65 -1.14
CA ALA A 308 -4.87 27.24 -0.08
C ALA A 308 -5.10 28.35 0.97
N PHE A 309 -4.07 29.16 1.23
CA PHE A 309 -4.11 30.42 1.97
C PHE A 309 -2.85 31.24 1.62
N ASP A 310 -2.73 32.45 2.18
CA ASP A 310 -1.55 33.27 1.97
C ASP A 310 -0.32 32.65 2.65
N LEU A 311 0.41 31.84 1.88
CA LEU A 311 1.67 31.22 2.30
C LEU A 311 2.83 32.22 2.31
N SER A 312 2.66 33.45 1.78
CA SER A 312 3.75 34.44 1.68
C SER A 312 4.27 34.85 3.07
N ALA A 313 3.36 35.01 4.04
CA ALA A 313 3.67 35.26 5.44
C ALA A 313 4.35 34.08 6.15
N LEU A 314 4.25 32.88 5.56
CA LEU A 314 4.71 31.60 6.06
C LEU A 314 5.96 31.08 5.35
N MET A 315 6.54 31.89 4.45
CA MET A 315 7.73 31.52 3.68
C MET A 315 8.99 31.60 4.52
N ALA A 316 9.21 30.55 5.31
CA ALA A 316 10.54 30.21 5.80
C ALA A 316 11.30 29.43 4.71
N PRO A 317 12.64 29.56 4.63
CA PRO A 317 13.46 28.76 3.72
C PRO A 317 13.45 27.25 4.06
N SER A 318 12.83 26.87 5.17
CA SER A 318 12.72 25.50 5.67
C SER A 318 11.47 25.33 6.52
N GLY A 319 10.97 24.11 6.67
CA GLY A 319 9.78 23.79 7.47
C GLY A 319 8.75 23.01 6.65
N PRO A 320 7.62 22.60 7.26
CA PRO A 320 6.70 21.64 6.64
C PRO A 320 6.13 22.11 5.30
N PHE A 321 5.90 23.42 5.13
CA PHE A 321 5.37 23.98 3.89
C PHE A 321 6.43 24.06 2.78
N ALA A 322 7.67 24.41 3.13
CA ALA A 322 8.80 24.39 2.19
C ALA A 322 9.12 22.97 1.74
N ASP A 323 9.05 21.99 2.66
CA ASP A 323 9.26 20.58 2.38
C ASP A 323 8.18 20.04 1.43
N ASP A 324 6.91 20.41 1.62
CA ASP A 324 5.81 20.06 0.72
C ASP A 324 5.99 20.64 -0.69
N ALA A 325 6.36 21.93 -0.79
CA ALA A 325 6.63 22.58 -2.07
C ALA A 325 7.86 21.97 -2.77
N GLY A 326 8.89 21.62 -2.01
CA GLY A 326 10.08 20.91 -2.50
C GLY A 326 9.74 19.52 -3.02
N LEU A 327 8.90 18.77 -2.30
CA LEU A 327 8.41 17.46 -2.70
C LEU A 327 7.60 17.54 -3.99
N ALA A 328 6.65 18.47 -4.08
CA ALA A 328 5.83 18.67 -5.27
C ALA A 328 6.69 18.94 -6.51
N ARG A 329 7.67 19.85 -6.38
CA ARG A 329 8.62 20.18 -7.45
C ARG A 329 9.45 18.97 -7.87
N SER A 330 10.06 18.28 -6.91
CA SER A 330 10.89 17.11 -7.18
C SER A 330 10.09 15.98 -7.83
N LEU A 331 8.84 15.76 -7.42
CA LEU A 331 7.97 14.75 -8.02
C LEU A 331 7.64 15.11 -9.48
N LEU A 332 7.30 16.36 -9.77
CA LEU A 332 7.03 16.82 -11.13
C LEU A 332 8.26 16.64 -12.04
N GLU A 333 9.44 17.06 -11.58
CA GLU A 333 10.71 16.86 -12.30
C GLU A 333 10.97 15.38 -12.61
N ARG A 334 10.79 14.50 -11.61
CA ARG A 334 10.98 13.05 -11.79
C ARG A 334 9.96 12.44 -12.75
N LEU A 335 8.72 12.92 -12.76
CA LEU A 335 7.70 12.47 -13.71
C LEU A 335 8.00 12.95 -15.12
N ASP A 336 8.48 14.19 -15.28
CA ASP A 336 8.93 14.73 -16.57
C ASP A 336 10.12 13.93 -17.13
N ASP A 337 11.09 13.58 -16.29
CA ASP A 337 12.21 12.72 -16.67
C ASP A 337 11.75 11.34 -17.13
N GLU A 338 10.88 10.66 -16.37
CA GLU A 338 10.37 9.33 -16.75
C GLU A 338 9.54 9.37 -18.04
N LEU A 339 8.70 10.40 -18.23
CA LEU A 339 7.96 10.61 -19.48
C LEU A 339 8.92 10.75 -20.67
N ALA A 340 9.96 11.58 -20.53
CA ALA A 340 10.98 11.77 -21.57
C ALA A 340 11.72 10.47 -21.89
N TYR A 341 12.14 9.72 -20.88
CA TYR A 341 12.84 8.45 -21.07
C TYR A 341 11.95 7.38 -21.72
N LEU A 342 10.67 7.29 -21.35
CA LEU A 342 9.74 6.36 -22.00
C LEU A 342 9.46 6.75 -23.46
N ALA A 343 9.35 8.04 -23.76
CA ALA A 343 9.22 8.52 -25.13
C ALA A 343 10.45 8.13 -25.98
N MET A 344 11.67 8.39 -25.48
CA MET A 344 12.90 7.99 -26.17
C MET A 344 13.00 6.48 -26.41
N ALA A 345 12.58 5.65 -25.43
CA ALA A 345 12.57 4.20 -25.57
C ALA A 345 11.55 3.75 -26.64
N THR A 346 10.39 4.39 -26.68
CA THR A 346 9.32 4.12 -27.64
C THR A 346 9.72 4.51 -29.07
N ASP A 347 10.34 5.67 -29.25
CA ASP A 347 10.85 6.13 -30.55
C ASP A 347 11.92 5.19 -31.09
N ARG A 348 12.84 4.75 -30.23
CA ARG A 348 13.87 3.77 -30.59
C ARG A 348 13.25 2.43 -31.00
N ALA A 349 12.28 1.94 -30.24
CA ALA A 349 11.55 0.71 -30.57
C ALA A 349 10.83 0.84 -31.92
N THR A 350 10.24 2.00 -32.21
CA THR A 350 9.60 2.28 -33.50
C THR A 350 10.62 2.20 -34.63
N HIS A 351 11.72 2.95 -34.54
CA HIS A 351 12.74 2.98 -35.59
C HIS A 351 13.29 1.59 -35.93
N LEU A 352 13.53 0.77 -34.90
CA LEU A 352 14.08 -0.58 -35.06
C LEU A 352 13.06 -1.59 -35.63
N THR A 353 11.75 -1.36 -35.44
CA THR A 353 10.70 -2.28 -35.91
C THR A 353 10.10 -1.89 -37.26
N THR A 354 10.37 -0.67 -37.74
CA THR A 354 9.90 -0.17 -39.05
C THR A 354 10.98 -0.16 -40.13
N HIS A 355 12.27 -0.13 -39.78
CA HIS A 355 13.37 -0.15 -40.74
C HIS A 355 14.12 -1.50 -40.67
N ASP A 356 14.43 -2.09 -41.82
CA ASP A 356 15.34 -3.24 -41.88
C ASP A 356 16.72 -2.82 -41.35
N ILE A 357 17.10 -3.39 -40.21
CA ILE A 357 18.40 -3.09 -39.59
C ILE A 357 19.49 -3.76 -40.43
N PRO A 358 20.46 -3.01 -41.00
CA PRO A 358 21.61 -3.63 -41.64
C PRO A 358 22.41 -4.38 -40.56
N VAL A 359 22.65 -5.67 -40.81
CA VAL A 359 23.44 -6.53 -39.92
C VAL A 359 24.80 -5.89 -39.70
N LEU A 360 25.15 -5.61 -38.44
CA LEU A 360 26.54 -5.34 -38.06
C LEU A 360 27.31 -6.66 -38.19
N THR A 361 27.85 -6.92 -39.38
CA THR A 361 28.82 -7.99 -39.58
C THR A 361 30.05 -7.66 -38.72
N PRO A 362 30.49 -8.55 -37.82
CA PRO A 362 31.80 -8.38 -37.21
C PRO A 362 32.84 -8.35 -38.34
N PRO A 363 33.86 -7.47 -38.28
CA PRO A 363 34.92 -7.48 -39.28
C PRO A 363 35.52 -8.89 -39.32
N ALA A 364 35.64 -9.43 -40.54
CA ALA A 364 36.28 -10.71 -40.77
C ALA A 364 37.61 -10.74 -40.00
N THR A 365 37.81 -11.82 -39.24
CA THR A 365 39.07 -12.12 -38.54
C THR A 365 40.24 -11.89 -39.49
N ALA A 366 40.89 -10.74 -39.33
CA ALA A 366 42.20 -10.51 -39.89
C ALA A 366 43.13 -11.52 -39.20
N VAL A 367 43.74 -12.39 -39.99
CA VAL A 367 44.83 -13.26 -39.54
C VAL A 367 45.95 -12.36 -39.03
N ILE A 368 46.10 -12.27 -37.71
CA ILE A 368 47.21 -11.58 -37.07
C ILE A 368 48.43 -12.53 -37.13
N PRO A 369 49.57 -12.13 -37.71
CA PRO A 369 50.79 -12.92 -37.65
C PRO A 369 51.31 -12.97 -36.19
N PRO A 370 52.02 -14.03 -35.78
CA PRO A 370 52.42 -14.18 -34.39
C PRO A 370 53.36 -13.03 -33.96
N PRO A 371 53.19 -12.45 -32.76
CA PRO A 371 54.08 -11.42 -32.27
C PRO A 371 55.43 -12.02 -31.81
N PRO A 372 56.53 -11.23 -31.84
CA PRO A 372 57.82 -11.68 -31.35
C PRO A 372 57.81 -11.83 -29.83
N ALA A 373 58.66 -12.73 -29.34
CA ALA A 373 58.86 -13.00 -27.94
C ALA A 373 59.37 -11.77 -27.16
N GLY A 374 58.77 -11.54 -25.99
CA GLY A 374 59.38 -10.77 -24.91
C GLY A 374 58.76 -9.40 -24.67
N LEU A 375 57.85 -9.32 -23.69
CA LEU A 375 57.76 -8.21 -22.74
C LEU A 375 56.84 -8.63 -21.58
N VAL A 376 57.47 -8.80 -20.42
CA VAL A 376 56.83 -9.07 -19.13
C VAL A 376 56.22 -7.77 -18.62
N ILE A 377 54.93 -7.78 -18.27
CA ILE A 377 54.25 -6.69 -17.56
C ILE A 377 53.52 -7.30 -16.35
N PRO A 378 53.67 -6.72 -15.13
CA PRO A 378 53.18 -7.28 -13.87
C PRO A 378 51.66 -7.15 -13.70
N PRO A 379 51.04 -7.93 -12.78
CA PRO A 379 49.60 -7.97 -12.62
C PRO A 379 49.05 -6.66 -11.99
N PRO A 380 47.87 -6.17 -12.43
CA PRO A 380 47.21 -5.08 -11.75
C PRO A 380 46.55 -5.55 -10.44
N THR A 381 46.71 -4.69 -9.44
CA THR A 381 46.18 -4.75 -8.08
C THR A 381 44.65 -4.61 -8.03
N LYS A 382 44.04 -5.28 -7.04
CA LYS A 382 42.61 -5.18 -6.69
C LYS A 382 42.19 -3.75 -6.33
N PRO A 383 40.99 -3.31 -6.74
CA PRO A 383 40.21 -2.31 -6.01
C PRO A 383 39.17 -2.98 -5.08
N GLU A 384 38.93 -2.32 -3.96
CA GLU A 384 38.07 -2.67 -2.84
C GLU A 384 36.57 -2.69 -3.13
N ALA A 385 35.85 -3.34 -2.21
CA ALA A 385 34.42 -3.54 -2.18
C ALA A 385 33.61 -2.24 -2.06
N ALA A 386 32.51 -2.16 -2.81
CA ALA A 386 31.43 -1.22 -2.57
C ALA A 386 30.07 -1.95 -2.64
N SER A 387 29.40 -1.97 -1.48
CA SER A 387 27.96 -1.95 -1.22
C SER A 387 27.02 -2.83 -2.05
N MET A 388 26.51 -3.88 -1.40
CA MET A 388 25.36 -4.67 -1.83
C MET A 388 24.21 -4.36 -0.85
N ALA A 389 23.20 -3.61 -1.27
CA ALA A 389 22.01 -3.36 -0.45
C ALA A 389 20.73 -3.29 -1.29
N ALA A 390 19.77 -4.10 -0.85
CA ALA A 390 18.31 -3.99 -0.97
C ALA A 390 17.66 -4.03 -2.36
N ARG A 391 17.09 -5.20 -2.66
CA ARG A 391 15.95 -5.38 -3.58
C ARG A 391 14.65 -5.04 -2.84
N PRO A 392 13.69 -4.30 -3.42
CA PRO A 392 12.34 -4.24 -2.89
C PRO A 392 11.37 -5.20 -3.58
N SER A 393 10.45 -5.62 -2.73
CA SER A 393 9.23 -6.44 -2.81
C SER A 393 8.23 -6.03 -3.89
N ILE A 394 7.60 -7.03 -4.48
CA ILE A 394 6.55 -6.93 -5.50
C ILE A 394 5.17 -6.94 -4.81
N ALA A 395 4.34 -5.92 -5.06
CA ALA A 395 2.91 -5.94 -4.81
C ALA A 395 2.16 -6.16 -6.12
N VAL A 396 1.20 -7.08 -6.14
CA VAL A 396 0.41 -7.45 -7.33
C VAL A 396 -0.72 -6.45 -7.58
N PRO A 397 -0.86 -5.82 -8.77
CA PRO A 397 -2.05 -5.06 -9.14
C PRO A 397 -3.12 -5.99 -9.76
N LEU A 398 -4.31 -6.04 -9.15
CA LEU A 398 -5.52 -6.60 -9.72
C LEU A 398 -6.14 -5.56 -10.68
N GLY A 399 -5.72 -5.60 -11.94
CA GLY A 399 -6.29 -4.80 -13.03
C GLY A 399 -6.32 -5.62 -14.30
N VAL A 400 -7.27 -6.55 -14.41
CA VAL A 400 -7.51 -7.31 -15.64
C VAL A 400 -8.81 -6.78 -16.27
N PRO A 401 -8.84 -6.42 -17.56
CA PRO A 401 -10.07 -6.05 -18.26
C PRO A 401 -11.08 -7.22 -18.22
N PRO A 402 -12.40 -6.97 -18.24
CA PRO A 402 -13.39 -8.03 -18.16
C PRO A 402 -13.28 -8.94 -19.39
N ILE A 403 -12.85 -10.19 -19.16
CA ILE A 403 -12.91 -11.25 -20.17
C ILE A 403 -14.30 -11.87 -20.08
N THR A 404 -15.07 -11.75 -21.17
CA THR A 404 -16.37 -12.41 -21.35
C THR A 404 -16.18 -13.89 -21.68
N GLY A 405 -15.64 -14.66 -20.73
CA GLY A 405 -15.51 -16.12 -20.82
C GLY A 405 -16.05 -16.76 -19.56
N VAL A 406 -17.10 -17.57 -19.68
CA VAL A 406 -17.63 -18.38 -18.56
C VAL A 406 -16.56 -19.38 -18.15
N ALA A 407 -16.14 -19.37 -16.89
CA ALA A 407 -15.21 -20.34 -16.34
C ALA A 407 -15.74 -21.77 -16.57
N ASP A 408 -14.89 -22.68 -17.06
CA ASP A 408 -15.25 -24.10 -17.11
C ASP A 408 -15.35 -24.61 -15.67
N ALA A 409 -16.53 -25.08 -15.28
CA ALA A 409 -16.82 -25.55 -13.93
C ALA A 409 -15.89 -26.69 -13.47
N LYS A 410 -15.24 -27.41 -14.42
CA LYS A 410 -14.29 -28.48 -14.14
C LYS A 410 -12.87 -28.00 -13.83
N ASN A 411 -12.51 -26.77 -14.15
CA ASN A 411 -11.14 -26.27 -13.96
C ASN A 411 -10.84 -26.04 -12.47
N VAL A 412 -9.75 -26.63 -11.99
CA VAL A 412 -9.24 -26.42 -10.63
C VAL A 412 -7.81 -25.93 -10.70
N PHE A 413 -7.52 -24.76 -10.15
CA PHE A 413 -6.14 -24.28 -10.05
C PHE A 413 -5.47 -24.93 -8.85
N VAL A 414 -4.32 -25.57 -9.05
CA VAL A 414 -3.54 -26.20 -7.98
C VAL A 414 -2.27 -25.41 -7.71
N VAL A 415 -2.15 -24.87 -6.49
CA VAL A 415 -0.94 -24.24 -5.95
C VAL A 415 -0.15 -25.26 -5.15
N TYR A 416 1.13 -25.44 -5.45
CA TYR A 416 1.99 -26.44 -4.81
C TYR A 416 3.46 -26.01 -4.83
N GLY A 417 4.27 -26.57 -3.93
CA GLY A 417 5.71 -26.32 -3.84
C GLY A 417 6.55 -27.21 -4.77
N ARG A 418 7.73 -27.63 -4.34
CA ARG A 418 8.65 -28.48 -5.12
C ARG A 418 8.46 -29.98 -4.89
N ASP A 419 7.53 -30.36 -4.01
CA ASP A 419 7.25 -31.76 -3.71
C ASP A 419 6.51 -32.46 -4.85
N GLU A 420 7.28 -33.00 -5.80
CA GLU A 420 6.77 -33.61 -7.03
C GLU A 420 5.88 -34.85 -6.78
N PRO A 421 6.22 -35.78 -5.86
CA PRO A 421 5.32 -36.88 -5.49
C PRO A 421 3.95 -36.40 -4.98
N VAL A 422 3.94 -35.37 -4.12
CA VAL A 422 2.70 -34.77 -3.61
C VAL A 422 1.87 -34.17 -4.75
N ARG A 423 2.52 -33.40 -5.63
CA ARG A 423 1.88 -32.80 -6.80
C ARG A 423 1.23 -33.88 -7.67
N GLN A 424 1.96 -34.95 -7.98
CA GLN A 424 1.44 -36.04 -8.81
C GLN A 424 0.23 -36.73 -8.17
N ALA A 425 0.26 -36.97 -6.85
CA ALA A 425 -0.85 -37.56 -6.11
C ALA A 425 -2.11 -36.69 -6.18
N VAL A 426 -1.98 -35.38 -5.92
CA VAL A 426 -3.10 -34.42 -5.97
C VAL A 426 -3.69 -34.31 -7.38
N PHE A 427 -2.86 -34.21 -8.41
CA PHE A 427 -3.33 -34.13 -9.79
C PHE A 427 -4.05 -35.41 -10.24
N THR A 428 -3.54 -36.58 -9.84
CA THR A 428 -4.18 -37.87 -10.12
C THR A 428 -5.54 -37.97 -9.45
N PHE A 429 -5.61 -37.54 -8.17
CA PHE A 429 -6.86 -37.53 -7.42
C PHE A 429 -7.91 -36.59 -8.02
N LEU A 430 -7.55 -35.35 -8.38
CA LEU A 430 -8.49 -34.40 -8.97
C LEU A 430 -9.03 -34.88 -10.32
N ARG A 431 -8.20 -35.53 -11.15
CA ARG A 431 -8.63 -36.13 -12.42
C ARG A 431 -9.61 -37.28 -12.22
N ALA A 432 -9.43 -38.09 -11.17
CA ALA A 432 -10.34 -39.18 -10.84
C ALA A 432 -11.73 -38.69 -10.37
N LEU A 433 -11.84 -37.41 -9.99
CA LEU A 433 -13.10 -36.74 -9.69
C LEU A 433 -13.74 -36.07 -10.92
N ASP A 434 -13.25 -36.38 -12.13
CA ASP A 434 -13.63 -35.75 -13.40
C ASP A 434 -13.39 -34.22 -13.45
N LEU A 435 -12.36 -33.75 -12.73
CA LEU A 435 -11.92 -32.36 -12.73
C LEU A 435 -10.63 -32.19 -13.55
N ARG A 436 -10.40 -30.95 -13.99
CA ARG A 436 -9.23 -30.55 -14.78
C ARG A 436 -8.29 -29.73 -13.90
N PRO A 437 -7.29 -30.35 -13.25
CA PRO A 437 -6.28 -29.62 -12.50
C PRO A 437 -5.35 -28.88 -13.46
N LEU A 438 -5.24 -27.57 -13.29
CA LEU A 438 -4.40 -26.67 -14.09
C LEU A 438 -3.03 -26.52 -13.42
N GLN A 439 -1.97 -26.74 -14.20
CA GLN A 439 -0.60 -26.44 -13.78
C GLN A 439 -0.28 -24.96 -14.03
N TRP A 440 0.78 -24.48 -13.39
CA TRP A 440 1.27 -23.12 -13.62
C TRP A 440 1.52 -22.82 -15.09
N GLU A 441 2.17 -23.72 -15.85
CA GLU A 441 2.39 -23.49 -17.29
C GLU A 441 1.10 -23.48 -18.11
N ASP A 442 0.05 -24.20 -17.67
CA ASP A 442 -1.25 -24.15 -18.34
C ASP A 442 -1.88 -22.77 -18.16
N LEU A 443 -1.78 -22.20 -16.96
CA LEU A 443 -2.23 -20.85 -16.68
C LEU A 443 -1.44 -19.80 -17.44
N VAL A 444 -0.13 -19.96 -17.53
CA VAL A 444 0.75 -19.11 -18.35
C VAL A 444 0.33 -19.17 -19.82
N LYS A 445 0.11 -20.37 -20.38
CA LYS A 445 -0.39 -20.53 -21.76
C LYS A 445 -1.74 -19.86 -21.95
N MET A 446 -2.64 -20.00 -20.97
CA MET A 446 -3.97 -19.40 -20.99
C MET A 446 -3.96 -17.87 -20.88
N THR A 447 -2.87 -17.27 -20.37
CA THR A 447 -2.71 -15.80 -20.42
C THR A 447 -2.47 -15.26 -21.83
N GLY A 448 -2.09 -16.11 -22.80
CA GLY A 448 -1.70 -15.71 -24.15
C GLY A 448 -0.39 -14.91 -24.21
N LYS A 449 0.35 -14.84 -23.09
CA LYS A 449 1.61 -14.09 -22.98
C LYS A 449 2.79 -15.06 -22.81
N PRO A 450 3.95 -14.79 -23.43
CA PRO A 450 5.14 -15.63 -23.28
C PRO A 450 5.83 -15.49 -21.92
N SER A 451 5.57 -14.40 -21.19
CA SER A 451 6.07 -14.19 -19.82
C SER A 451 5.11 -13.28 -19.05
N PRO A 452 4.01 -13.83 -18.50
CA PRO A 452 3.04 -13.08 -17.70
C PRO A 452 3.58 -12.79 -16.29
N PHE A 453 3.16 -11.65 -15.73
CA PHE A 453 3.44 -11.32 -14.34
C PHE A 453 2.77 -12.33 -13.40
N LEU A 454 3.43 -12.74 -12.30
CA LEU A 454 2.89 -13.73 -11.34
C LEU A 454 1.47 -13.37 -10.91
N GLY A 455 1.27 -12.10 -10.57
CA GLY A 455 -0.02 -11.56 -10.19
C GLY A 455 -1.08 -11.59 -11.29
N GLU A 456 -0.68 -11.50 -12.55
CA GLU A 456 -1.59 -11.55 -13.70
C GLU A 456 -1.98 -13.00 -14.04
N VAL A 457 -1.03 -13.96 -13.93
CA VAL A 457 -1.34 -15.39 -14.06
C VAL A 457 -2.34 -15.80 -12.99
N VAL A 458 -2.11 -15.36 -11.74
CA VAL A 458 -2.98 -15.66 -10.60
C VAL A 458 -4.33 -14.95 -10.75
N ALA A 459 -4.37 -13.66 -11.08
CA ALA A 459 -5.63 -12.93 -11.32
C ALA A 459 -6.45 -13.50 -12.50
N ARG A 460 -5.80 -13.92 -13.59
CA ARG A 460 -6.48 -14.53 -14.74
C ARG A 460 -6.86 -15.99 -14.53
N SER A 461 -6.01 -16.78 -13.87
CA SER A 461 -6.31 -18.18 -13.55
C SER A 461 -7.52 -18.29 -12.63
N MET A 462 -7.70 -17.30 -11.75
CA MET A 462 -8.82 -17.20 -10.82
C MET A 462 -10.17 -16.92 -11.52
N LEU A 463 -10.16 -16.27 -12.70
CA LEU A 463 -11.36 -16.14 -13.56
C LEU A 463 -11.66 -17.40 -14.39
N LEU A 464 -10.67 -18.27 -14.57
CA LEU A 464 -10.72 -19.41 -15.49
C LEU A 464 -10.89 -20.76 -14.76
N ALA A 465 -10.68 -20.78 -13.44
CA ALA A 465 -10.87 -21.94 -12.57
C ALA A 465 -12.09 -21.75 -11.65
N GLN A 466 -12.85 -22.83 -11.46
CA GLN A 466 -13.99 -22.86 -10.57
C GLN A 466 -13.58 -22.88 -9.09
N ALA A 467 -12.45 -23.55 -8.77
CA ALA A 467 -11.91 -23.65 -7.42
C ALA A 467 -10.39 -23.57 -7.41
N VAL A 468 -9.82 -23.20 -6.25
CA VAL A 468 -8.38 -23.19 -5.99
C VAL A 468 -8.05 -24.22 -4.90
N VAL A 469 -7.07 -25.08 -5.15
CA VAL A 469 -6.55 -26.06 -4.19
C VAL A 469 -5.11 -25.69 -3.88
N VAL A 470 -4.85 -25.28 -2.64
CA VAL A 470 -3.52 -24.94 -2.15
C VAL A 470 -2.96 -26.12 -1.36
N VAL A 471 -1.81 -26.62 -1.78
CA VAL A 471 -1.14 -27.77 -1.18
C VAL A 471 0.06 -27.29 -0.37
N MET A 472 -0.05 -27.41 0.95
CA MET A 472 1.00 -27.05 1.90
C MET A 472 1.77 -28.30 2.34
N THR A 473 3.07 -28.28 2.06
CA THR A 473 4.05 -29.35 2.36
C THR A 473 5.20 -28.76 3.17
N PRO A 474 5.77 -29.50 4.14
CA PRO A 474 6.91 -29.03 4.93
C PRO A 474 8.18 -29.06 4.07
N GLU A 475 8.54 -27.94 3.45
CA GLU A 475 9.65 -27.86 2.48
C GLU A 475 10.80 -26.98 2.95
N ASP A 476 10.50 -25.85 3.59
CA ASP A 476 11.53 -24.93 4.09
C ASP A 476 11.69 -25.10 5.61
N VAL A 477 12.94 -25.09 6.08
CA VAL A 477 13.27 -25.07 7.52
C VAL A 477 13.33 -23.62 7.99
N VAL A 478 12.62 -23.29 9.06
CA VAL A 478 12.50 -21.94 9.63
C VAL A 478 12.62 -21.95 11.16
N HIS A 479 12.94 -20.81 11.75
CA HIS A 479 12.87 -20.56 13.19
C HIS A 479 12.60 -19.07 13.43
N LEU A 480 11.95 -18.72 14.54
CA LEU A 480 11.80 -17.32 14.92
C LEU A 480 13.15 -16.76 15.35
N HIS A 481 13.43 -15.51 15.00
CA HIS A 481 14.65 -14.84 15.43
C HIS A 481 14.76 -14.88 16.97
N PRO A 482 15.89 -15.31 17.57
CA PRO A 482 16.01 -15.50 19.01
C PRO A 482 15.66 -14.27 19.85
N ASP A 483 16.01 -13.07 19.38
CA ASP A 483 15.71 -11.80 20.07
C ASP A 483 14.21 -11.47 20.15
N LEU A 484 13.38 -12.18 19.38
CA LEU A 484 11.92 -12.05 19.39
C LEU A 484 11.25 -13.15 20.23
N HIS A 485 12.01 -14.05 20.87
CA HIS A 485 11.46 -15.10 21.72
C HIS A 485 10.88 -14.48 22.99
N GLU A 486 9.63 -14.79 23.27
CA GLU A 486 9.04 -14.47 24.56
C GLU A 486 9.43 -15.51 25.63
N PRO A 487 9.35 -15.18 26.93
CA PRO A 487 9.70 -16.11 28.02
C PRO A 487 8.95 -17.45 28.00
N GLN A 488 7.83 -17.54 27.27
CA GLN A 488 6.99 -18.72 27.12
C GLN A 488 6.77 -19.08 25.64
N GLU A 489 7.82 -18.96 24.83
CA GLU A 489 7.76 -19.24 23.40
C GLU A 489 7.40 -20.70 23.08
N SER A 490 6.58 -20.90 22.05
CA SER A 490 6.16 -22.24 21.66
C SER A 490 7.32 -23.02 21.03
N SER A 491 7.32 -24.35 21.15
CA SER A 491 8.38 -25.18 20.56
C SER A 491 8.48 -25.08 19.03
N ALA A 492 7.37 -24.72 18.37
CA ALA A 492 7.31 -24.50 16.92
C ALA A 492 8.00 -23.19 16.48
N GLU A 493 8.11 -22.23 17.39
CA GLU A 493 8.74 -20.91 17.19
C GLU A 493 10.20 -20.90 17.67
N ALA A 494 10.45 -21.54 18.82
CA ALA A 494 11.76 -21.56 19.49
C ALA A 494 12.79 -22.52 18.84
N ARG A 495 12.35 -23.50 18.06
CA ARG A 495 13.23 -24.48 17.39
C ARG A 495 13.09 -24.40 15.87
N HIS A 496 14.06 -24.99 15.16
CA HIS A 496 13.87 -25.27 13.74
C HIS A 496 12.57 -26.06 13.55
N SER A 497 11.70 -25.51 12.71
CA SER A 497 10.42 -26.07 12.31
C SER A 497 10.33 -26.07 10.79
N LEU A 498 9.41 -26.85 10.24
CA LEU A 498 9.19 -26.89 8.79
C LEU A 498 8.00 -26.02 8.42
N GLN A 499 8.00 -25.47 7.21
CA GLN A 499 6.87 -24.75 6.64
C GLN A 499 6.75 -24.95 5.13
N ALA A 500 5.58 -24.62 4.58
CA ALA A 500 5.41 -24.45 3.15
C ALA A 500 6.34 -23.35 2.61
N ARG A 501 6.77 -23.49 1.35
CA ARG A 501 7.63 -22.49 0.71
C ARG A 501 6.95 -21.12 0.70
N PRO A 502 7.70 -20.01 0.84
CA PRO A 502 7.16 -18.65 0.80
C PRO A 502 6.26 -18.37 -0.40
N ASN A 503 6.59 -18.90 -1.58
CA ASN A 503 5.74 -18.73 -2.77
C ASN A 503 4.34 -19.33 -2.56
N VAL A 504 4.25 -20.53 -1.97
CA VAL A 504 2.97 -21.20 -1.66
C VAL A 504 2.17 -20.40 -0.63
N LEU A 505 2.84 -19.82 0.39
CA LEU A 505 2.20 -18.97 1.39
C LEU A 505 1.67 -17.66 0.79
N LEU A 506 2.42 -17.03 -0.11
CA LEU A 506 2.00 -15.82 -0.82
C LEU A 506 0.81 -16.10 -1.74
N GLU A 507 0.88 -17.19 -2.52
CA GLU A 507 -0.19 -17.62 -3.42
C GLU A 507 -1.46 -18.02 -2.66
N LEU A 508 -1.33 -18.63 -1.47
CA LEU A 508 -2.43 -18.85 -0.53
C LEU A 508 -3.09 -17.53 -0.12
N GLY A 509 -2.31 -16.53 0.28
CA GLY A 509 -2.80 -15.21 0.64
C GLY A 509 -3.57 -14.55 -0.51
N MET A 510 -3.05 -14.65 -1.74
CA MET A 510 -3.71 -14.14 -2.94
C MET A 510 -5.02 -14.89 -3.23
N ALA A 511 -5.03 -16.21 -3.11
CA ALA A 511 -6.23 -17.02 -3.32
C ALA A 511 -7.33 -16.69 -2.31
N LEU A 512 -6.96 -16.49 -1.05
CA LEU A 512 -7.90 -16.09 0.00
C LEU A 512 -8.41 -14.66 -0.19
N ALA A 513 -7.59 -13.75 -0.70
CA ALA A 513 -8.01 -12.37 -0.99
C ALA A 513 -9.03 -12.29 -2.12
N VAL A 514 -8.90 -13.15 -3.14
CA VAL A 514 -9.73 -13.08 -4.37
C VAL A 514 -10.93 -14.03 -4.32
N HIS A 515 -10.76 -15.26 -3.84
CA HIS A 515 -11.79 -16.30 -3.78
C HIS A 515 -11.82 -17.02 -2.43
N PRO A 516 -12.16 -16.30 -1.35
CA PRO A 516 -12.20 -16.89 -0.01
C PRO A 516 -13.11 -18.12 0.09
N ASP A 517 -14.23 -18.14 -0.64
CA ASP A 517 -15.25 -19.18 -0.53
C ASP A 517 -15.03 -20.37 -1.48
N ARG A 518 -14.05 -20.28 -2.38
CA ARG A 518 -13.71 -21.33 -3.36
C ARG A 518 -12.25 -21.79 -3.26
N THR A 519 -11.57 -21.44 -2.17
CA THR A 519 -10.19 -21.83 -1.88
C THR A 519 -10.16 -22.94 -0.83
N LEU A 520 -9.55 -24.07 -1.19
CA LEU A 520 -9.35 -25.23 -0.33
C LEU A 520 -7.87 -25.34 0.06
N ILE A 521 -7.59 -25.48 1.35
CA ILE A 521 -6.24 -25.64 1.88
C ILE A 521 -6.04 -27.11 2.24
N LEU A 522 -5.01 -27.74 1.66
CA LEU A 522 -4.56 -29.09 1.97
C LEU A 522 -3.26 -29.04 2.75
N LEU A 523 -3.21 -29.72 3.89
CA LEU A 523 -2.05 -29.79 4.76
C LEU A 523 -1.49 -31.21 4.74
N ILE A 524 -0.24 -31.38 4.28
CA ILE A 524 0.41 -32.68 4.13
C ILE A 524 1.72 -32.67 4.89
N GLY A 525 1.83 -33.49 5.94
CA GLY A 525 2.95 -33.46 6.87
C GLY A 525 2.81 -32.41 7.97
N ASP A 526 3.71 -32.48 8.95
CA ASP A 526 3.74 -31.56 10.07
C ASP A 526 4.57 -30.33 9.75
N GLN A 527 4.02 -29.17 10.06
CA GLN A 527 4.64 -27.88 9.84
C GLN A 527 4.22 -26.91 10.94
N ARG A 528 5.03 -25.86 11.11
CA ARG A 528 4.74 -24.74 11.99
C ARG A 528 3.34 -24.19 11.69
N PRO A 529 2.51 -23.95 12.71
CA PRO A 529 1.23 -23.29 12.53
C PRO A 529 1.44 -21.89 11.93
N VAL A 530 0.67 -21.56 10.89
CA VAL A 530 0.59 -20.18 10.41
C VAL A 530 -0.50 -19.49 11.25
N THR A 531 -0.07 -18.68 12.22
CA THR A 531 -0.96 -17.88 13.06
C THR A 531 -1.83 -16.99 12.16
N ASP A 532 -3.13 -16.95 12.43
CA ASP A 532 -4.09 -16.11 11.72
C ASP A 532 -4.25 -16.34 10.20
N LEU A 533 -4.37 -17.60 9.74
CA LEU A 533 -5.01 -17.94 8.45
C LEU A 533 -6.51 -17.52 8.36
N GLY A 534 -6.92 -16.47 9.08
CA GLY A 534 -8.28 -15.93 9.12
C GLY A 534 -9.31 -16.89 9.73
N GLY A 535 -8.92 -17.78 10.64
CA GLY A 535 -9.80 -18.79 11.21
C GLY A 535 -10.31 -19.85 10.21
N ARG A 536 -9.70 -19.94 9.03
CA ARG A 536 -10.15 -20.82 7.93
C ARG A 536 -9.83 -22.29 8.21
N ASN A 537 -10.77 -23.16 7.82
CA ASN A 537 -10.67 -24.60 8.03
C ASN A 537 -9.88 -25.28 6.88
N TYR A 538 -8.85 -26.05 7.20
CA TYR A 538 -8.04 -26.81 6.23
C TYR A 538 -8.32 -28.32 6.29
N VAL A 539 -7.96 -29.05 5.23
CA VAL A 539 -8.02 -30.52 5.21
C VAL A 539 -6.61 -31.06 5.42
N ARG A 540 -6.38 -31.76 6.53
CA ARG A 540 -5.16 -32.53 6.73
C ARG A 540 -5.23 -33.84 5.95
N VAL A 541 -4.26 -34.08 5.08
CA VAL A 541 -4.11 -35.33 4.36
C VAL A 541 -3.40 -36.31 5.28
N THR A 542 -4.10 -37.38 5.63
CA THR A 542 -3.63 -38.45 6.49
C THR A 542 -3.51 -39.75 5.68
N GLY A 543 -2.99 -40.81 6.29
CA GLY A 543 -3.00 -42.15 5.67
C GLY A 543 -4.39 -42.80 5.55
N THR A 544 -5.46 -42.16 6.04
CA THR A 544 -6.83 -42.68 6.01
C THR A 544 -7.64 -42.05 4.85
N PRO A 545 -8.59 -42.77 4.23
CA PRO A 545 -9.30 -42.26 3.05
C PRO A 545 -10.28 -41.11 3.34
N ASP A 546 -10.60 -40.81 4.60
CA ASP A 546 -11.59 -39.79 5.00
C ASP A 546 -11.31 -38.38 4.45
N PHE A 547 -10.03 -38.01 4.29
CA PHE A 547 -9.69 -36.70 3.74
C PHE A 547 -10.18 -36.56 2.29
N ARG A 548 -10.25 -37.66 1.52
CA ARG A 548 -10.67 -37.66 0.12
C ARG A 548 -12.14 -37.24 0.00
N VAL A 549 -12.99 -37.77 0.88
CA VAL A 549 -14.41 -37.41 0.97
C VAL A 549 -14.55 -35.93 1.36
N LYS A 550 -13.75 -35.44 2.30
CA LYS A 550 -13.74 -34.02 2.70
C LYS A 550 -13.36 -33.11 1.53
N ILE A 551 -12.35 -33.47 0.75
CA ILE A 551 -11.93 -32.70 -0.43
C ILE A 551 -13.04 -32.70 -1.48
N ALA A 552 -13.59 -33.86 -1.83
CA ALA A 552 -14.67 -33.99 -2.82
C ALA A 552 -15.89 -33.15 -2.45
N ASN A 553 -16.32 -33.18 -1.18
CA ASN A 553 -17.45 -32.37 -0.70
C ASN A 553 -17.16 -30.87 -0.75
N ARG A 554 -15.94 -30.43 -0.39
CA ARG A 554 -15.57 -29.01 -0.45
C ARG A 554 -15.45 -28.50 -1.89
N LEU A 555 -14.95 -29.32 -2.81
CA LEU A 555 -14.91 -28.96 -4.24
C LEU A 555 -16.33 -28.84 -4.81
N ARG A 556 -17.25 -29.71 -4.40
CA ARG A 556 -18.68 -29.58 -4.75
C ARG A 556 -19.29 -28.30 -4.22
N LEU A 557 -19.00 -27.94 -2.97
CA LEU A 557 -19.43 -26.65 -2.38
C LEU A 557 -18.81 -25.44 -3.11
N ALA A 558 -17.60 -25.57 -3.63
CA ALA A 558 -16.96 -24.56 -4.46
C ALA A 558 -17.52 -24.48 -5.89
N GLY A 559 -18.53 -25.30 -6.24
CA GLY A 559 -19.22 -25.29 -7.53
C GLY A 559 -18.63 -26.22 -8.59
N CYS A 560 -17.68 -27.09 -8.25
CA CYS A 560 -17.14 -28.08 -9.19
C CYS A 560 -18.12 -29.25 -9.40
N PRO A 561 -18.29 -29.76 -10.63
CA PRO A 561 -19.11 -30.94 -10.92
C PRO A 561 -18.33 -32.22 -10.59
N VAL A 562 -18.11 -32.45 -9.29
CA VAL A 562 -17.32 -33.58 -8.78
C VAL A 562 -18.04 -34.91 -9.06
N ASP A 563 -17.40 -35.78 -9.85
CA ASP A 563 -17.84 -37.16 -10.04
C ASP A 563 -17.33 -38.05 -8.91
N THR A 564 -18.25 -38.66 -8.17
CA THR A 564 -17.95 -39.66 -7.13
C THR A 564 -18.66 -40.99 -7.42
N THR A 565 -19.03 -41.24 -8.68
CA THR A 565 -19.57 -42.52 -9.11
C THR A 565 -18.46 -43.59 -9.08
N GLY A 566 -18.78 -44.79 -8.58
CA GLY A 566 -17.78 -45.83 -8.33
C GLY A 566 -16.87 -45.56 -7.12
N THR A 567 -15.81 -46.38 -6.98
CA THR A 567 -14.89 -46.35 -5.83
C THR A 567 -13.44 -46.00 -6.18
N ASP A 568 -13.09 -45.93 -7.47
CA ASP A 568 -11.69 -45.78 -7.92
C ASP A 568 -11.04 -44.47 -7.44
N TRP A 569 -11.83 -43.41 -7.32
CA TRP A 569 -11.40 -42.11 -6.80
C TRP A 569 -10.94 -42.16 -5.32
N LEU A 570 -11.41 -43.14 -4.54
CA LEU A 570 -10.99 -43.33 -3.14
C LEU A 570 -9.55 -43.84 -3.01
N THR A 571 -8.99 -44.37 -4.09
CA THR A 571 -7.60 -44.86 -4.14
C THR A 571 -6.71 -44.06 -5.10
N ALA A 572 -7.28 -43.12 -5.86
CA ALA A 572 -6.56 -42.36 -6.87
C ALA A 572 -5.50 -41.42 -6.27
N GLY A 573 -4.26 -41.52 -6.76
CA GLY A 573 -3.12 -40.78 -6.20
C GLY A 573 -2.59 -41.43 -4.93
N ASP A 574 -1.27 -41.66 -4.86
CA ASP A 574 -0.62 -42.23 -3.69
C ASP A 574 -0.30 -41.16 -2.66
N PHE A 575 -1.10 -41.11 -1.59
CA PHE A 575 -0.86 -40.22 -0.44
C PHE A 575 -0.21 -40.94 0.75
N THR A 576 0.00 -42.25 0.65
CA THR A 576 0.45 -43.10 1.76
C THR A 576 1.97 -43.14 1.89
N THR A 577 2.68 -43.02 0.77
CA THR A 577 4.15 -43.11 0.71
C THR A 577 4.84 -41.74 0.64
N LEU A 578 4.10 -40.65 0.84
CA LEU A 578 4.62 -39.30 0.68
C LEU A 578 5.69 -38.98 1.72
N THR A 579 6.89 -38.61 1.26
CA THR A 579 7.99 -38.20 2.13
C THR A 579 7.64 -37.00 3.01
N ALA A 580 6.71 -36.14 2.54
CA ALA A 580 6.17 -35.01 3.29
C ALA A 580 5.66 -35.38 4.71
N HIS A 581 5.11 -36.57 4.90
CA HIS A 581 4.60 -37.01 6.22
C HIS A 581 5.71 -37.25 7.25
N ASN A 582 6.94 -37.48 6.79
CA ASN A 582 8.05 -37.93 7.63
C ASN A 582 9.22 -36.91 7.66
N ARG A 583 9.04 -35.71 7.10
CA ARG A 583 10.11 -34.70 7.12
C ARG A 583 10.29 -34.15 8.53
N THR A 584 11.56 -33.96 8.91
CA THR A 584 11.97 -33.34 10.16
C THR A 584 12.90 -32.15 9.89
N PRO A 585 12.86 -31.09 10.71
CA PRO A 585 13.73 -29.93 10.59
C PRO A 585 15.23 -30.24 10.65
#